data_AF-A0A9E1Y6X2-F1
#
_entry.id   AF-A0A9E1Y6X2-F1
#
_cell.length_a   1.000
_cell.length_b   1.000
_cell.length_c   1.000
_cell.angle_alpha   90.00
_cell.angle_beta   90.00
_cell.angle_gamma   90.00
#
_symmetry.space_group_name_H-M   'P 1'
#
loop_
_entity.id
_entity.type
_entity.pdbx_description
1 polymer ?
#
loop_
_entity_poly.entity_id
_entity_poly.type
_entity_poly.pdbx_seq_one_letter_code
_entity_poly.pdbx_strand_id
1 'polypeptide(L)'
;MDFSKLKRQVILKGGKILDPIKNTIKKSDLLLENGKIKALGKINSNKSTYLIDCKGLIITHGFCDLHAHFREPGREDKETLESGSMAALAGGFTRVCVM
;
A
#
# COMPACT_ATOMS: atom_id res chain seq x y z
N MET A 1 -11.12 7.45 5.39
CA MET A 1 -11.14 6.09 4.82
C MET A 1 -11.69 5.12 5.84
N ASP A 2 -12.75 4.40 5.50
CA ASP A 2 -13.37 3.41 6.40
C ASP A 2 -12.57 2.10 6.36
N PHE A 3 -11.86 1.79 7.45
CA PHE A 3 -11.06 0.56 7.57
C PHE A 3 -11.91 -0.71 7.63
N SER A 4 -13.24 -0.59 7.75
CA SER A 4 -14.18 -1.70 7.59
C SER A 4 -14.15 -2.31 6.18
N LYS A 5 -13.56 -1.61 5.19
CA LYS A 5 -13.47 -2.05 3.78
C LYS A 5 -12.27 -2.93 3.45
N LEU A 6 -11.27 -3.07 4.32
CA LEU A 6 -10.23 -4.07 4.08
C LEU A 6 -10.81 -5.45 4.37
N LYS A 7 -11.19 -6.16 3.29
CA LYS A 7 -11.62 -7.57 3.37
C LYS A 7 -10.66 -8.32 4.28
N ARG A 8 -11.21 -9.14 5.19
CA ARG A 8 -10.46 -9.85 6.26
C ARG A 8 -9.16 -10.48 5.77
N GLN A 9 -9.13 -10.99 4.53
CA GLN A 9 -7.94 -11.53 3.88
C GLN A 9 -7.77 -10.99 2.45
N VAL A 10 -6.56 -10.52 2.13
CA VAL A 10 -6.13 -10.08 0.79
C VAL A 10 -4.85 -10.82 0.41
N ILE A 11 -4.78 -11.39 -0.79
CA ILE A 11 -3.57 -11.98 -1.36
C ILE A 11 -3.08 -11.12 -2.52
N LEU A 12 -1.83 -10.68 -2.45
CA LEU A 12 -1.08 -10.15 -3.59
C LEU A 12 -0.35 -11.32 -4.25
N LYS A 13 -0.70 -11.65 -5.48
CA LYS A 13 -0.26 -12.91 -6.13
C LYS A 13 0.79 -12.68 -7.20
N GLY A 14 1.86 -13.48 -7.19
CA GLY A 14 2.82 -13.59 -8.27
C GLY A 14 3.74 -12.37 -8.50
N GLY A 15 3.77 -11.41 -7.57
CA GLY A 15 4.62 -10.23 -7.64
C GLY A 15 6.07 -10.46 -7.22
N LYS A 16 6.93 -9.49 -7.52
CA LYS A 16 8.31 -9.44 -7.02
C LYS A 16 8.35 -8.63 -5.73
N ILE A 17 8.54 -9.29 -4.60
CA ILE A 17 8.61 -8.65 -3.29
C ILE A 17 10.03 -8.12 -3.07
N LEU A 18 10.13 -6.80 -2.90
CA LEU A 18 11.36 -6.10 -2.56
C LEU A 18 11.42 -5.90 -1.03
N ASP A 19 12.45 -6.46 -0.41
CA ASP A 19 12.77 -6.27 1.01
C ASP A 19 14.06 -5.42 1.11
N PRO A 20 13.95 -4.13 1.48
CA PRO A 20 15.10 -3.24 1.54
C PRO A 20 16.02 -3.55 2.72
N ILE A 21 15.51 -4.16 3.80
CA ILE A 21 16.29 -4.50 4.99
C ILE A 21 17.21 -5.68 4.68
N LYS A 22 16.68 -6.69 3.97
CA LYS A 22 17.46 -7.87 3.56
C LYS A 22 18.19 -7.69 2.24
N ASN A 23 17.97 -6.57 1.55
CA ASN A 23 18.46 -6.30 0.20
C ASN A 23 18.15 -7.45 -0.77
N THR A 24 16.90 -7.91 -0.79
CA THR A 24 16.47 -9.02 -1.67
C THR A 24 15.25 -8.67 -2.50
N ILE A 25 15.17 -9.27 -3.68
CA ILE A 25 13.98 -9.25 -4.54
C ILE A 25 13.62 -10.70 -4.85
N LYS A 26 12.42 -11.13 -4.44
CA LYS A 26 11.96 -12.52 -4.63
C LYS A 26 10.55 -12.56 -5.19
N LYS A 27 10.30 -13.45 -6.15
CA LYS A 27 8.95 -13.71 -6.65
C LYS A 27 8.19 -14.55 -5.64
N SER A 28 7.06 -14.06 -5.14
CA SER A 28 6.27 -14.72 -4.10
C SER A 28 4.86 -14.13 -4.02
N ASP A 29 3.94 -14.84 -3.38
CA ASP A 29 2.67 -14.28 -2.94
C ASP A 29 2.82 -13.67 -1.54
N LEU A 30 1.94 -12.72 -1.21
CA LEU A 30 1.86 -12.05 0.09
C LEU A 30 0.41 -12.08 0.58
N LEU A 31 0.18 -12.61 1.78
CA LEU A 31 -1.12 -12.60 2.45
C LEU A 31 -1.17 -11.48 3.48
N LEU A 32 -2.15 -10.60 3.33
CA LEU A 32 -2.59 -9.64 4.31
C LEU A 32 -3.81 -10.20 5.03
N GLU A 33 -3.79 -10.15 6.37
CA GLU A 33 -4.94 -10.46 7.21
C GLU A 33 -5.15 -9.32 8.21
N ASN A 34 -6.36 -8.76 8.25
CA ASN A 34 -6.72 -7.64 9.12
C ASN A 34 -5.72 -6.46 9.04
N GLY A 35 -5.30 -6.10 7.83
CA GLY A 35 -4.37 -5.00 7.57
C GLY A 35 -2.90 -5.27 7.95
N LYS A 36 -2.55 -6.50 8.34
CA LYS A 36 -1.18 -6.90 8.68
C LYS A 36 -0.65 -7.96 7.73
N ILE A 37 0.66 -7.97 7.50
CA ILE A 37 1.33 -9.05 6.77
C ILE A 37 1.25 -10.32 7.62
N LYS A 38 0.55 -11.34 7.09
CA LYS A 38 0.34 -12.63 7.75
C LYS A 38 1.36 -13.66 7.31
N ALA A 39 1.64 -13.73 6.01
CA ALA A 39 2.54 -14.73 5.43
C ALA A 39 3.11 -14.30 4.08
N LEU A 40 4.25 -14.90 3.72
CA LEU A 40 4.91 -14.81 2.42
C LEU A 40 5.13 -16.24 1.90
N GLY A 41 4.97 -16.45 0.60
CA GLY A 41 5.29 -17.72 -0.05
C GLY A 41 4.28 -18.08 -1.12
N LYS A 42 4.09 -19.37 -1.37
CA LYS A 42 3.01 -19.88 -2.22
C LYS A 42 1.74 -19.99 -1.36
N ILE A 43 0.73 -19.16 -1.63
CA ILE A 43 -0.47 -19.07 -0.77
C ILE A 43 -1.70 -19.55 -1.53
N ASN A 44 -2.44 -20.48 -0.92
CA ASN A 44 -3.71 -20.95 -1.45
C ASN A 44 -4.81 -19.97 -1.07
N SER A 45 -5.55 -19.49 -2.07
CA SER A 45 -6.72 -18.64 -1.87
C SER A 45 -7.92 -19.47 -1.42
N ASN A 46 -8.71 -18.96 -0.48
CA ASN A 46 -10.06 -19.47 -0.17
C ASN A 46 -11.13 -18.61 -0.85
N LYS A 47 -12.40 -19.07 -0.88
CA LYS A 47 -13.51 -18.33 -1.51
C LYS A 47 -13.74 -16.91 -0.94
N SER A 48 -13.33 -16.67 0.30
CA SER A 48 -13.46 -15.38 0.98
C SER A 48 -12.25 -14.45 0.81
N THR A 49 -11.17 -14.92 0.18
CA THR A 49 -9.95 -14.12 0.02
C THR A 49 -10.07 -13.19 -1.17
N TYR A 50 -9.72 -11.92 -0.98
CA TYR A 50 -9.58 -11.00 -2.10
C TYR A 50 -8.24 -11.18 -2.78
N LEU A 51 -8.22 -11.37 -4.09
CA LEU A 51 -7.00 -11.64 -4.84
C LEU A 51 -6.67 -10.44 -5.72
N ILE A 52 -5.44 -9.96 -5.61
CA ILE A 52 -4.87 -8.92 -6.47
C ILE A 52 -3.74 -9.58 -7.26
N ASP A 53 -3.85 -9.61 -8.59
CA ASP A 53 -2.79 -10.12 -9.46
C ASP A 53 -1.68 -9.07 -9.56
N CYS A 54 -0.47 -9.46 -9.17
CA CYS A 54 0.72 -8.62 -9.19
C CYS A 54 1.79 -9.18 -10.14
N LYS A 55 1.43 -10.10 -11.05
CA LYS A 55 2.39 -10.67 -12.00
C LYS A 55 3.05 -9.57 -12.84
N GLY A 56 4.39 -9.57 -12.83
CA GLY A 56 5.19 -8.55 -13.53
C GLY A 56 5.35 -7.23 -12.76
N LEU A 57 4.66 -7.07 -11.64
CA LEU A 57 4.75 -5.88 -10.78
C LEU A 57 5.72 -6.11 -9.61
N ILE A 58 6.13 -5.00 -9.00
CA ILE A 58 6.90 -4.98 -7.75
C ILE A 58 5.94 -4.76 -6.59
N ILE A 59 6.11 -5.55 -5.53
CA ILE A 59 5.47 -5.35 -4.23
C ILE A 59 6.56 -4.84 -3.29
N THR A 60 6.35 -3.67 -2.69
CA THR A 60 7.30 -3.06 -1.76
C THR A 60 6.55 -2.45 -0.57
N HIS A 61 7.29 -1.92 0.41
CA HIS A 61 6.69 -1.15 1.49
C HIS A 61 5.95 0.08 0.94
N GLY A 62 4.92 0.54 1.63
CA GLY A 62 4.34 1.84 1.31
C GLY A 62 5.37 2.95 1.56
N PHE A 63 5.47 3.90 0.63
CA PHE A 63 6.42 5.00 0.80
C PHE A 63 5.96 5.96 1.90
N CYS A 64 6.94 6.66 2.46
CA CYS A 64 6.75 7.72 3.45
C CYS A 64 7.38 9.00 2.91
N ASP A 65 6.57 10.04 2.75
CA ASP A 65 7.04 11.38 2.42
C ASP A 65 7.17 12.19 3.72
N LEU A 66 8.36 12.73 3.97
CA LEU A 66 8.66 13.49 5.17
C LEU A 66 8.43 15.00 4.99
N HIS A 67 8.16 15.47 3.77
CA HIS A 67 8.00 16.90 3.50
C HIS A 67 7.03 17.14 2.35
N ALA A 68 5.76 17.37 2.69
CA ALA A 68 4.77 17.85 1.74
C ALA A 68 3.99 19.06 2.30
N HIS A 69 3.51 19.93 1.43
CA HIS A 69 2.64 21.04 1.83
C HIS A 69 1.26 20.87 1.23
N PHE A 70 0.30 20.42 2.04
CA PHE A 70 -1.10 20.24 1.61
C PHE A 70 -1.95 21.51 1.72
N ARG A 71 -1.36 22.61 2.24
CA ARG A 71 -1.94 23.96 2.19
C ARG A 71 -3.30 24.13 2.88
N GLU A 72 -3.71 23.16 3.68
CA GLU A 72 -4.90 23.21 4.52
C GLU A 72 -4.49 23.13 5.99
N PRO A 73 -4.97 24.06 6.85
CA PRO A 73 -5.94 25.13 6.56
C PRO A 73 -5.34 26.41 5.94
N GLY A 74 -6.17 27.18 5.22
CA GLY A 74 -5.96 28.58 4.85
C GLY A 74 -5.51 28.88 3.42
N ARG A 75 -5.04 27.89 2.66
CA ARG A 75 -4.63 27.99 1.24
C ARG A 75 -5.15 26.81 0.41
N GLU A 76 -6.40 26.43 0.67
CA GLU A 76 -7.13 25.33 0.01
C GLU A 76 -7.26 25.56 -1.51
N ASP A 77 -7.09 26.81 -1.97
CA ASP A 77 -7.00 27.18 -3.39
C ASP A 77 -5.84 26.48 -4.13
N LYS A 78 -4.80 26.08 -3.39
CA LYS A 78 -3.60 25.43 -3.96
C LYS A 78 -3.64 23.92 -3.83
N GLU A 79 -4.04 23.41 -2.68
CA GLU A 79 -4.11 22.00 -2.35
C GLU A 79 -4.99 21.80 -1.10
N THR A 80 -5.60 20.63 -0.95
CA THR A 80 -6.37 20.25 0.24
C THR A 80 -5.82 18.96 0.85
N LEU A 81 -6.24 18.62 2.09
CA LEU A 81 -5.94 17.33 2.68
C LEU A 81 -6.44 16.17 1.82
N GLU A 82 -7.60 16.31 1.18
CA GLU A 82 -8.19 15.28 0.33
C GLU A 82 -7.41 15.11 -0.98
N SER A 83 -7.25 16.18 -1.76
CA SER A 83 -6.58 16.13 -3.06
C SER A 83 -5.09 15.77 -2.93
N GLY A 84 -4.40 16.32 -1.94
CA GLY A 84 -3.01 15.97 -1.63
C GLY A 84 -2.86 14.50 -1.21
N SER A 85 -3.78 13.96 -0.40
CA SER A 85 -3.76 12.54 -0.02
C SER A 85 -3.99 11.62 -1.21
N MET A 86 -4.86 12.00 -2.15
CA MET A 86 -5.09 11.23 -3.36
C MET A 86 -3.89 11.25 -4.30
N ALA A 87 -3.21 12.39 -4.44
CA ALA A 87 -1.96 12.50 -5.18
C ALA A 87 -0.86 11.63 -4.57
N ALA A 88 -0.69 11.68 -3.24
CA ALA A 88 0.25 10.84 -2.50
C ALA A 88 -0.02 9.34 -2.72
N LEU A 89 -1.29 8.92 -2.61
CA LEU A 89 -1.70 7.53 -2.83
C LEU A 89 -1.38 7.08 -4.27
N ALA A 90 -1.66 7.91 -5.28
CA ALA A 90 -1.34 7.62 -6.68
C ALA A 90 0.18 7.47 -6.91
N GLY A 91 1.00 8.20 -6.16
CA GLY A 91 2.46 8.07 -6.15
C GLY A 91 3.02 6.89 -5.33
N GLY A 92 2.17 6.13 -4.63
CA GLY A 92 2.58 5.00 -3.79
C GLY A 92 2.96 5.39 -2.34
N PHE A 93 2.69 6.62 -1.92
CA PHE A 93 2.87 7.05 -0.54
C PHE A 93 1.66 6.65 0.31
N THR A 94 1.95 5.96 1.41
CA THR A 94 0.93 5.54 2.39
C THR A 94 0.95 6.41 3.65
N ARG A 95 1.99 7.24 3.81
CA ARG A 95 2.18 8.19 4.90
C ARG A 95 2.84 9.44 4.37
N VAL A 96 2.35 10.60 4.80
CA VAL A 96 2.86 11.92 4.41
C VAL A 96 2.93 12.79 5.65
N CYS A 97 4.06 13.46 5.86
CA CYS A 97 4.23 14.48 6.88
C CYS A 97 3.92 15.84 6.24
N VAL A 98 2.74 16.38 6.58
CA VAL A 98 2.26 17.67 6.07
C VAL A 98 2.81 18.83 6.90
N MET A 99 3.14 19.92 6.21
CA MET A 99 3.79 21.14 6.72
C MET A 99 2.93 22.39 6.53
#